data_AF-A0A438EYZ9-F1
#
_entry.id   AF-A0A438EYZ9-F1
#
_cell.length_a   1.000
_cell.length_b   1.000
_cell.length_c   1.000
_cell.angle_alpha   90.00
_cell.angle_beta   90.00
_cell.angle_gamma   90.00
#
_symmetry.space_group_name_H-M   'P 1'
#
loop_
_entity.id
_entity.type
_entity.pdbx_description
1 polymer ?
#
loop_
_entity_poly.entity_id
_entity_poly.type
_entity_poly.pdbx_seq_one_letter_code
_entity_poly.pdbx_strand_id
1 'polypeptide(L)'
;MTFHLMQLCDLYNNDAIFDKFECCLSGYGLHFATGSYSNLLRIFSYGVGSEEGITMEASRNPNRKSHLQAAPKARRSSISNLTRGFSRQANENLSSGSNELSGNLSSRLLHLAWHPTTNFIACAAGNSLYMYYA
;
A
#
# COMPACT_ATOMS: atom_id res chain seq x y z
N MET A 1 -12.33 13.71 -17.02
CA MET A 1 -12.60 12.25 -16.92
C MET A 1 -11.56 11.39 -17.67
N THR A 2 -10.35 11.88 -17.93
CA THR A 2 -9.40 11.20 -18.85
C THR A 2 -8.13 10.67 -18.18
N PHE A 3 -7.87 11.05 -16.92
CA PHE A 3 -6.59 10.71 -16.26
C PHE A 3 -6.52 9.31 -15.64
N HIS A 4 -7.65 8.65 -15.35
CA HIS A 4 -7.64 7.30 -14.77
C HIS A 4 -7.60 6.16 -15.79
N LEU A 5 -8.07 6.38 -17.03
CA LEU A 5 -8.04 5.34 -18.06
C LEU A 5 -6.61 5.03 -18.53
N MET A 6 -5.74 6.03 -18.53
CA MET A 6 -4.35 5.86 -18.98
C MET A 6 -3.59 4.83 -18.13
N GLN A 7 -3.85 4.81 -16.82
CA GLN A 7 -3.13 3.94 -15.88
C GLN A 7 -3.49 2.46 -16.04
N LEU A 8 -4.73 2.13 -16.39
CA LEU A 8 -5.14 0.73 -16.61
C LEU A 8 -4.62 0.21 -17.95
N CYS A 9 -4.59 1.06 -18.98
CA CYS A 9 -3.97 0.72 -20.26
C CYS A 9 -2.48 0.38 -20.09
N ASP A 10 -1.76 1.16 -19.28
CA ASP A 10 -0.35 0.90 -18.99
C ASP A 10 -0.15 -0.40 -18.20
N LEU A 11 -1.00 -0.68 -17.20
CA LEU A 11 -0.97 -1.96 -16.47
C LEU A 11 -1.29 -3.14 -17.40
N TYR A 12 -2.21 -2.98 -18.34
CA TYR A 12 -2.56 -4.01 -19.32
C TYR A 12 -1.41 -4.27 -20.29
N ASN A 13 -0.83 -3.20 -20.87
CA ASN A 13 0.27 -3.31 -21.83
C ASN A 13 1.55 -3.91 -21.24
N ASN A 14 1.74 -3.80 -19.92
CA ASN A 14 2.88 -4.37 -19.21
C ASN A 14 2.57 -5.70 -18.50
N ASP A 15 1.42 -6.33 -18.79
CA ASP A 15 0.89 -7.53 -18.13
C ASP A 15 0.69 -7.44 -16.60
N ALA A 16 0.98 -6.27 -16.01
CA ALA A 16 0.87 -5.98 -14.58
C ALA A 16 -0.58 -6.07 -14.07
N ILE A 17 -1.58 -5.90 -14.93
CA ILE A 17 -2.99 -6.12 -14.54
C ILE A 17 -3.28 -7.56 -14.10
N PHE A 18 -2.46 -8.53 -14.52
CA PHE A 18 -2.63 -9.94 -14.20
C PHE A 18 -1.90 -10.37 -12.92
N ASP A 19 -1.15 -9.47 -12.28
CA ASP A 19 -0.49 -9.74 -11.02
C ASP A 19 -1.51 -10.04 -9.91
N LYS A 20 -1.24 -11.10 -9.14
CA LYS A 20 -2.11 -11.58 -8.05
C LYS A 20 -1.49 -11.24 -6.71
N PHE A 21 -1.96 -10.15 -6.12
CA PHE A 21 -1.59 -9.77 -4.76
C PHE A 21 -2.36 -10.64 -3.76
N GLU A 22 -1.64 -11.37 -2.92
CA GLU A 22 -2.24 -12.07 -1.79
C GLU A 22 -2.68 -11.10 -0.70
N CYS A 23 -3.65 -11.57 0.08
CA CYS A 23 -4.10 -10.89 1.26
C CYS A 23 -4.27 -11.89 2.41
N CYS A 24 -4.12 -11.41 3.63
CA CYS A 24 -4.31 -12.23 4.82
C CYS A 24 -5.06 -11.46 5.91
N LEU A 25 -5.74 -12.21 6.77
CA LEU A 25 -6.36 -11.70 7.98
C LEU A 25 -5.48 -12.01 9.18
N SER A 26 -5.50 -11.13 10.18
CA SER A 26 -4.95 -11.46 11.49
C SER A 26 -5.75 -12.59 12.13
N GLY A 27 -5.13 -13.31 13.08
CA GLY A 27 -5.77 -14.43 13.78
C GLY A 27 -7.14 -14.10 14.39
N TYR A 28 -7.30 -12.87 14.88
CA TYR A 28 -8.56 -12.39 15.48
C TYR A 28 -9.53 -11.76 14.47
N GLY A 29 -9.15 -11.68 13.18
CA GLY A 29 -9.97 -11.08 12.12
C GLY A 29 -10.16 -9.56 12.24
N LEU A 30 -9.42 -8.90 13.13
CA LEU A 30 -9.50 -7.44 13.34
C LEU A 30 -8.62 -6.65 12.37
N HIS A 31 -7.63 -7.29 11.76
CA HIS A 31 -6.73 -6.65 10.82
C HIS A 31 -6.69 -7.42 9.52
N PHE A 32 -6.50 -6.68 8.44
CA PHE A 32 -6.38 -7.19 7.08
C PHE A 32 -5.11 -6.61 6.45
N ALA A 33 -4.30 -7.44 5.82
CA ALA A 33 -3.09 -7.00 5.14
C ALA A 33 -3.09 -7.42 3.66
N THR A 34 -2.53 -6.56 2.81
CA THR A 34 -2.33 -6.82 1.38
C THR A 34 -1.04 -6.20 0.88
N GLY A 35 -0.48 -6.77 -0.17
CA GLY A 35 0.67 -6.23 -0.89
C GLY A 35 0.28 -5.25 -1.99
N SER A 36 1.27 -4.56 -2.54
CA SER A 36 1.13 -3.70 -3.71
C SER A 36 2.47 -3.58 -4.45
N TYR A 37 2.46 -2.84 -5.56
CA TYR A 37 3.66 -2.41 -6.26
C TYR A 37 4.53 -1.53 -5.37
N SER A 38 5.78 -1.30 -5.81
CA SER A 38 6.80 -0.58 -5.02
C SER A 38 7.13 -1.28 -3.69
N ASN A 39 6.93 -2.60 -3.61
CA ASN A 39 7.10 -3.41 -2.41
C ASN A 39 6.30 -2.89 -1.19
N LEU A 40 5.14 -2.29 -1.41
CA LEU A 40 4.35 -1.73 -0.32
C LEU A 40 3.47 -2.81 0.34
N LEU A 41 3.49 -2.83 1.66
CA LEU A 41 2.58 -3.58 2.52
C LEU A 41 1.55 -2.59 3.09
N ARG A 42 0.26 -2.92 2.97
CA ARG A 42 -0.83 -2.16 3.59
C ARG A 42 -1.57 -3.00 4.61
N ILE A 43 -1.77 -2.44 5.81
CA ILE A 43 -2.48 -3.08 6.92
C ILE A 43 -3.66 -2.18 7.32
N PHE A 44 -4.85 -2.76 7.36
CA PHE A 44 -6.10 -2.08 7.72
C PHE A 44 -6.65 -2.69 9.00
N SER A 45 -7.27 -1.86 9.84
CA SER A 45 -7.87 -2.26 11.10
C SER A 45 -9.39 -2.07 11.06
N TYR A 46 -10.13 -3.09 11.49
CA TYR A 46 -11.56 -3.05 11.62
C TYR A 46 -11.98 -2.38 12.94
N GLY A 47 -12.92 -1.45 12.90
CA GLY A 47 -13.56 -0.86 14.09
C GLY A 47 -12.80 0.26 14.82
N VAL A 48 -11.49 0.43 14.58
CA VAL A 48 -10.70 1.52 15.20
C VAL A 48 -10.48 2.64 14.20
N GLY A 49 -11.41 3.61 14.19
CA GLY A 49 -11.25 5.06 13.92
C GLY A 49 -10.43 5.62 12.73
N SER A 50 -9.68 4.82 11.99
CA SER A 50 -8.85 5.25 10.85
C SER A 50 -9.18 4.36 9.66
N GLU A 51 -10.00 4.91 8.76
CA GLU A 51 -10.24 4.34 7.43
C GLU A 51 -8.95 4.29 6.59
N GLU A 52 -7.97 5.13 6.93
CA GLU A 52 -6.62 5.11 6.40
C GLU A 52 -5.78 4.06 7.13
N GLY A 53 -5.58 2.93 6.47
CA GLY A 53 -4.68 1.86 6.92
C GLY A 53 -3.21 2.30 6.94
N ILE A 54 -2.39 1.51 7.62
CA ILE A 54 -0.94 1.69 7.72
C ILE A 54 -0.31 1.22 6.41
N THR A 55 0.59 2.03 5.82
CA THR A 55 1.39 1.64 4.65
C THR A 55 2.87 1.61 5.02
N MET A 56 3.56 0.52 4.68
CA MET A 56 4.98 0.30 4.94
C MET A 56 5.69 -0.20 3.69
N GLU A 57 6.96 0.16 3.50
CA GLU A 57 7.78 -0.32 2.39
C GLU A 57 8.64 -1.53 2.83
N ALA A 58 8.50 -2.66 2.15
CA ALA A 58 9.35 -3.83 2.33
C ALA A 58 10.69 -3.62 1.62
N SER A 59 11.64 -3.00 2.33
CA SER A 59 12.98 -2.72 1.81
C SER A 59 14.06 -3.02 2.85
N ARG A 60 15.29 -3.23 2.38
CA ARG A 60 16.47 -3.48 3.22
C ARG A 60 16.85 -2.29 4.11
N ASN A 61 16.29 -1.10 3.87
CA ASN A 61 16.58 0.10 4.64
C ASN A 61 15.43 0.40 5.64
N PRO A 62 15.53 -0.08 6.89
CA PRO A 62 14.45 0.06 7.87
C PRO A 62 14.17 1.51 8.30
N ASN A 63 15.03 2.47 7.94
CA ASN A 63 14.91 3.88 8.33
C ASN A 63 13.99 4.73 7.43
N ARG A 64 13.39 4.16 6.37
CA ARG A 64 12.27 4.81 5.69
C ARG A 64 11.01 4.66 6.56
N LYS A 65 10.85 5.61 7.48
CA LYS A 65 9.76 5.71 8.45
C LYS A 65 8.41 5.29 7.87
N SER A 66 7.68 4.43 8.59
CA SER A 66 6.25 4.22 8.41
C SER A 66 5.58 5.59 8.34
N HIS A 67 4.97 5.93 7.22
CA HIS A 67 4.26 7.19 7.09
C HIS A 67 2.94 7.06 7.89
N LEU A 68 3.04 7.21 9.21
CA LEU A 68 1.91 7.31 10.12
C LEU A 68 1.31 8.71 9.90
N GLN A 69 0.29 8.81 9.03
CA GLN A 69 -0.51 10.04 8.98
C GLN A 69 -1.40 10.09 10.22
N ALA A 70 -1.07 10.97 11.15
CA ALA A 70 -1.98 11.33 12.23
C ALA A 70 -2.98 12.39 11.74
N ALA A 71 -4.28 12.02 11.70
CA ALA A 71 -5.56 12.77 11.74
C ALA A 71 -5.66 14.25 11.27
N PRO A 72 -6.78 14.67 10.62
CA PRO A 72 -8.01 15.00 11.37
C PRO A 72 -9.36 14.67 10.70
N LYS A 73 -10.33 14.31 11.56
CA LYS A 73 -11.82 14.32 11.47
C LYS A 73 -12.54 14.45 10.10
N ALA A 74 -13.27 13.37 9.79
CA ALA A 74 -14.64 13.26 9.27
C ALA A 74 -15.06 14.03 7.99
N ARG A 75 -15.39 13.28 6.93
CA ARG A 75 -16.72 13.35 6.28
C ARG A 75 -17.01 12.10 5.43
N ARG A 76 -18.09 11.43 5.86
CA ARG A 76 -18.93 10.43 5.20
C ARG A 76 -18.93 10.54 3.65
N SER A 77 -18.49 9.49 2.95
CA SER A 77 -19.25 8.78 1.89
C SER A 77 -18.35 8.05 0.88
N SER A 78 -18.83 6.86 0.52
CA SER A 78 -18.60 6.17 -0.75
C SER A 78 -17.29 5.38 -0.93
N ILE A 79 -17.48 4.19 -1.50
CA ILE A 79 -16.57 3.13 -1.94
C ILE A 79 -15.50 3.57 -2.97
N SER A 80 -14.90 4.75 -2.79
CA SER A 80 -13.93 5.36 -3.71
C SER A 80 -12.56 5.66 -3.10
N ASN A 81 -12.24 5.16 -1.89
CA ASN A 81 -11.00 5.49 -1.17
C ASN A 81 -9.92 4.40 -1.25
N LEU A 82 -9.56 3.95 -2.45
CA LEU A 82 -8.30 3.21 -2.66
C LEU A 82 -7.12 4.12 -3.06
N THR A 83 -7.36 5.41 -3.32
CA THR A 83 -6.31 6.32 -3.85
C THR A 83 -6.16 7.67 -3.13
N ARG A 84 -6.85 7.92 -2.01
CA ARG A 84 -6.90 9.27 -1.40
C ARG A 84 -6.00 9.52 -0.17
N GLY A 85 -4.93 8.75 0.01
CA GLY A 85 -3.94 8.99 1.08
C GLY A 85 -2.66 9.74 0.66
N PHE A 86 -2.48 10.11 -0.62
CA PHE A 86 -1.19 10.61 -1.14
C PHE A 86 -1.12 12.13 -1.37
N SER A 87 -1.96 12.93 -0.72
CA SER A 87 -1.88 14.39 -0.92
C SER A 87 -2.21 15.17 0.34
N ARG A 88 -1.19 15.33 1.22
CA ARG A 88 -0.93 16.61 1.91
C ARG A 88 0.57 16.79 2.19
N GLN A 89 1.10 17.88 1.63
CA GLN A 89 2.39 18.54 1.91
C GLN A 89 3.67 17.79 1.48
N ALA A 90 4.65 18.38 0.79
CA ALA A 90 4.97 19.79 0.67
C ALA A 90 5.65 20.09 -0.68
N ASN A 91 5.11 21.12 -1.32
CA ASN A 91 5.75 22.02 -2.27
C ASN A 91 7.18 22.38 -1.83
N GLU A 92 8.15 22.21 -2.73
CA GLU A 92 9.15 23.22 -3.10
C GLU A 92 9.90 22.69 -4.35
N ASN A 93 9.56 23.27 -5.51
CA ASN A 93 10.42 23.45 -6.68
C ASN A 93 10.83 22.22 -7.54
N LEU A 94 10.22 22.18 -8.73
CA LEU A 94 10.84 22.09 -10.07
C LEU A 94 10.17 21.07 -11.02
N SER A 95 9.49 21.66 -12.00
CA SER A 95 9.45 21.29 -13.42
C SER A 95 8.77 19.98 -13.87
N SER A 96 7.72 20.21 -14.67
CA SER A 96 7.29 19.40 -15.81
C SER A 96 6.53 18.12 -15.47
N GLY A 97 5.22 18.20 -15.70
CA GLY A 97 4.25 17.15 -15.42
C GLY A 97 4.48 15.85 -16.19
N SER A 98 3.73 14.85 -15.74
CA SER A 98 3.54 13.50 -16.30
C SER A 98 4.37 12.34 -15.73
N ASN A 99 4.82 12.37 -14.46
CA ASN A 99 5.41 11.14 -13.90
C ASN A 99 5.31 10.89 -12.39
N GLU A 100 4.40 11.57 -11.68
CA GLU A 100 4.32 11.49 -10.21
C GLU A 100 3.61 10.23 -9.67
N LEU A 101 3.16 9.35 -10.58
CA LEU A 101 2.52 8.06 -10.30
C LEU A 101 3.19 6.90 -11.08
N SER A 102 4.45 7.04 -11.50
CA SER A 102 5.25 5.87 -11.87
C SER A 102 5.81 5.22 -10.62
N GLY A 103 4.92 4.74 -9.75
CA GLY A 103 5.33 3.76 -8.74
C GLY A 103 6.09 2.65 -9.47
N ASN A 104 7.21 2.20 -8.93
CA ASN A 104 8.04 1.23 -9.62
C ASN A 104 7.25 -0.08 -9.79
N LEU A 105 6.71 -0.33 -10.99
CA LEU A 105 5.98 -1.55 -11.34
C LEU A 105 6.89 -2.79 -11.35
N SER A 106 8.21 -2.61 -11.44
CA SER A 106 9.16 -3.74 -11.41
C SER A 106 9.29 -4.38 -10.02
N SER A 107 8.92 -3.66 -8.97
CA SER A 107 8.93 -4.19 -7.60
C SER A 107 7.51 -4.39 -7.09
N ARG A 108 7.24 -5.57 -6.56
CA ARG A 108 5.91 -6.02 -6.15
C ARG A 108 6.02 -6.96 -4.97
N LEU A 109 5.14 -6.75 -3.99
CA LEU A 109 4.99 -7.64 -2.83
C LEU A 109 3.76 -8.50 -3.09
N LEU A 110 3.96 -9.68 -3.68
CA LEU A 110 2.84 -10.55 -4.06
C LEU A 110 2.39 -11.47 -2.93
N HIS A 111 3.33 -11.90 -2.08
CA HIS A 111 3.10 -12.93 -1.07
C HIS A 111 3.30 -12.39 0.33
N LEU A 112 2.36 -12.72 1.22
CA LEU A 112 2.41 -12.37 2.62
C LEU A 112 1.61 -13.36 3.46
N ALA A 113 2.00 -13.49 4.73
CA ALA A 113 1.32 -14.35 5.69
C ALA A 113 1.29 -13.69 7.06
N TRP A 114 0.11 -13.67 7.68
CA TRP A 114 -0.04 -13.32 9.09
C TRP A 114 0.06 -14.57 9.95
N HIS A 115 0.80 -14.50 11.04
CA HIS A 115 0.82 -15.57 12.03
C HIS A 115 -0.56 -15.76 12.68
N PRO A 116 -1.06 -16.99 12.83
CA PRO A 116 -2.45 -17.23 13.26
C PRO A 116 -2.73 -16.83 14.72
N THR A 117 -1.71 -16.70 15.57
CA THR A 117 -1.90 -16.42 17.01
C THR A 117 -1.13 -15.21 17.51
N THR A 118 -0.22 -14.64 16.72
CA THR A 118 0.63 -13.52 17.15
C THR A 118 0.63 -12.44 16.08
N ASN A 119 1.01 -11.22 16.48
CA ASN A 119 1.02 -10.07 15.58
C ASN A 119 2.31 -10.01 14.78
N PHE A 120 2.64 -11.10 14.10
CA PHE A 120 3.74 -11.14 13.16
C PHE A 120 3.21 -11.29 11.74
N ILE A 121 3.72 -10.47 10.84
CA ILE A 121 3.48 -10.57 9.41
C ILE A 121 4.80 -10.82 8.70
N ALA A 122 4.83 -11.84 7.87
CA ALA A 122 5.93 -12.13 6.98
C ALA A 122 5.53 -11.74 5.55
N CYS A 123 6.43 -11.14 4.80
CA CYS A 123 6.21 -10.83 3.39
C CYS A 123 7.47 -11.06 2.56
N ALA A 124 7.26 -11.51 1.33
CA ALA A 124 8.34 -11.71 0.36
C ALA A 124 8.33 -10.55 -0.64
N ALA A 125 9.48 -9.91 -0.82
CA ALA A 125 9.69 -8.87 -1.81
C ALA A 125 11.05 -9.05 -2.49
N GLY A 126 11.03 -9.20 -3.82
CA GLY A 126 12.22 -9.58 -4.59
C GLY A 126 12.81 -10.90 -4.06
N ASN A 127 14.10 -10.86 -3.70
CA ASN A 127 14.83 -12.02 -3.18
C ASN A 127 14.96 -12.01 -1.65
N SER A 128 14.14 -11.22 -0.96
CA SER A 128 14.22 -11.03 0.49
C SER A 128 12.90 -11.40 1.16
N LEU A 129 13.02 -11.99 2.36
CA LEU A 129 11.90 -12.20 3.29
C LEU A 129 12.00 -11.14 4.40
N TYR A 130 10.90 -10.45 4.65
CA TYR A 130 10.78 -9.46 5.71
C TYR A 130 9.78 -9.95 6.74
N MET A 131 10.05 -9.65 8.02
CA MET A 131 9.17 -9.99 9.13
C MET A 131 8.95 -8.75 9.98
N TYR A 132 7.70 -8.38 10.15
CA TYR A 132 7.29 -7.20 10.91
C TYR A 132 6.41 -7.61 12.07
N TYR A 133 6.52 -6.84 13.16
CA TYR A 133 5.53 -6.85 14.23
C TYR A 133 4.42 -5.86 13.86
N ALA A 134 3.18 -6.32 13.82
CA ALA A 134 2.01 -5.59 13.32
C ALA A 134 1.12 -5.03 14.45
#